data_AF-A0A533RLV2-F1
#
_entry.id   AF-A0A533RLV2-F1
#
_cell.length_a   1.000
_cell.length_b   1.000
_cell.length_c   1.000
_cell.angle_alpha   90.00
_cell.angle_beta   90.00
_cell.angle_gamma   90.00
#
_symmetry.space_group_name_H-M   'P 1'
#
loop_
_entity.id
_entity.type
_entity.pdbx_description
1 polymer ?
#
loop_
_entity_poly.entity_id
_entity_poly.type
_entity_poly.pdbx_seq_one_letter_code
_entity_poly.pdbx_strand_id
1 'polypeptide(L)' 'MLAERILTGVMRRQGARTLALAPYDRPSLPRVADDQARLLYAHVPFCTRLCPYCSFNRFPFQADLARGYFRRLREVRLE' A
#
# COMPACT_ATOMS: atom_id res chain seq x y z
N MET A 1 -12.93 28.79 -12.55
CA MET A 1 -12.15 29.83 -13.29
C MET A 1 -11.26 29.19 -14.36
N LEU A 2 -10.76 29.91 -15.38
CA LEU A 2 -9.91 29.30 -16.44
C LEU A 2 -8.62 28.69 -15.87
N ALA A 3 -7.95 29.40 -14.97
CA ALA A 3 -6.73 28.95 -14.31
C ALA A 3 -6.91 27.62 -13.55
N GLU A 4 -8.03 27.46 -12.83
CA GLU A 4 -8.39 26.24 -12.11
C GLU A 4 -8.54 25.04 -13.06
N ARG A 5 -9.18 25.23 -14.22
CA ARG A 5 -9.38 24.17 -15.22
C ARG A 5 -8.03 23.73 -15.82
N ILE A 6 -7.14 24.69 -16.10
CA ILE A 6 -5.78 24.43 -16.58
C ILE A 6 -4.98 23.67 -15.51
N LEU A 7 -4.99 24.16 -14.27
CA LEU A 7 -4.25 23.55 -13.15
C LEU A 7 -4.73 22.11 -12.88
N THR A 8 -6.05 21.89 -12.90
CA THR A 8 -6.67 20.57 -12.73
C THR A 8 -6.23 19.61 -13.84
N GLY A 9 -6.18 20.08 -15.10
CA GLY A 9 -5.70 19.29 -16.23
C GLY A 9 -4.23 18.88 -16.09
N VAL A 10 -3.37 19.82 -15.68
CA VAL A 10 -1.94 19.57 -15.44
C VAL A 10 -1.75 18.59 -14.28
N MET A 11 -2.44 18.79 -13.16
CA MET A 11 -2.37 17.92 -11.98
C MET A 11 -2.82 16.49 -12.30
N ARG A 12 -3.91 16.32 -13.05
CA ARG A 12 -4.36 14.98 -13.51
C ARG A 12 -3.29 14.29 -14.36
N ARG A 13 -2.67 15.03 -15.28
CA ARG A 13 -1.64 14.47 -16.19
C ARG A 13 -0.37 14.10 -15.43
N GLN A 14 0.07 14.93 -14.49
CA GLN A 14 1.22 14.60 -13.64
C GLN A 14 0.90 13.44 -12.70
N GLY A 15 -0.26 13.44 -12.05
CA GLY A 15 -0.70 12.35 -11.18
C GLY A 15 -0.72 11.01 -11.92
N ALA A 16 -1.26 10.96 -13.14
CA ALA A 16 -1.27 9.75 -13.96
C ALA A 16 0.15 9.24 -14.31
N ARG A 17 1.13 10.13 -14.45
CA ARG A 17 2.53 9.76 -14.75
C ARG A 17 3.28 9.31 -13.50
N THR A 18 3.10 10.01 -12.38
CA THR A 18 3.78 9.71 -11.11
C THR A 18 3.20 8.47 -10.44
N LEU A 19 1.89 8.21 -10.60
CA LEU A 19 1.20 7.04 -10.05
C LEU A 19 1.11 5.88 -11.05
N ALA A 20 1.82 5.94 -12.17
CA ALA A 20 2.00 4.82 -13.07
C ALA A 20 2.97 3.81 -12.45
N LEU A 21 2.47 3.04 -11.47
CA LEU A 21 3.23 1.97 -10.84
C LEU A 21 3.37 0.81 -11.82
N ALA A 22 4.60 0.32 -11.99
CA ALA A 22 4.83 -0.94 -12.69
C ALA A 22 4.24 -2.09 -11.85
N PRO A 23 3.77 -3.17 -12.51
CA PRO A 23 3.44 -4.41 -11.81
C PRO A 23 4.62 -4.84 -10.93
N TYR A 24 4.32 -5.25 -9.70
CA TYR A 24 5.34 -5.83 -8.82
C TYR A 24 5.68 -7.23 -9.34
N ASP A 25 6.78 -7.33 -10.09
CA ASP A 25 7.39 -8.61 -10.42
C ASP A 25 7.80 -9.25 -9.10
N ARG A 26 7.14 -10.35 -8.69
CA ARG A 26 7.45 -11.09 -7.47
C ARG A 26 8.90 -11.61 -7.57
N PRO A 27 9.91 -10.93 -7.02
CA PRO A 27 11.24 -11.48 -6.98
C PRO A 27 11.18 -12.66 -6.02
N SER A 28 11.92 -13.73 -6.30
CA SER A 28 12.15 -14.71 -5.25
C SER A 28 12.80 -14.00 -4.07
N LEU A 29 12.31 -14.27 -2.85
CA LEU A 29 12.96 -13.76 -1.67
C LEU A 29 14.40 -14.29 -1.66
N PRO A 30 15.39 -13.48 -1.23
CA PRO A 30 16.76 -13.97 -1.15
C PRO A 30 16.79 -15.22 -0.28
N ARG A 31 17.47 -16.26 -0.75
CA ARG A 31 17.55 -17.52 -0.02
C ARG A 31 18.38 -17.31 1.25
N VAL A 32 17.74 -17.46 2.40
CA VAL A 32 18.37 -17.30 3.71
C VAL A 32 18.66 -18.69 4.28
N ALA A 33 19.82 -18.87 4.91
CA ALA A 33 20.16 -20.12 5.59
C ALA A 33 19.20 -20.37 6.77
N ASP A 34 18.88 -21.63 7.03
CA ASP A 34 17.84 -22.01 8.02
C ASP A 34 18.24 -21.68 9.47
N ASP A 35 19.51 -21.41 9.71
CA ASP A 35 20.09 -21.01 11.00
C ASP A 35 19.98 -19.50 11.28
N GLN A 36 19.54 -18.69 10.33
CA GLN A 36 19.39 -17.25 10.51
C GLN A 36 17.99 -16.86 10.96
N ALA A 37 17.91 -16.04 12.01
CA ALA A 37 16.65 -15.47 12.48
C ALA A 37 16.01 -14.58 11.40
N ARG A 38 14.70 -14.76 11.17
CA ARG A 38 13.93 -14.00 10.18
C ARG A 38 12.97 -13.04 10.89
N LEU A 39 12.91 -11.80 10.42
CA LEU A 39 11.90 -10.83 10.85
C LEU A 39 10.81 -10.73 9.78
N LEU A 40 9.59 -11.13 10.13
CA LEU A 40 8.43 -10.88 9.29
C LEU A 40 7.81 -9.54 9.67
N TYR A 41 7.80 -8.60 8.73
CA TYR A 41 7.05 -7.35 8.87
C TYR A 41 5.73 -7.45 8.11
N ALA A 42 4.61 -7.20 8.80
CA ALA A 42 3.29 -7.12 8.20
C ALA A 42 2.65 -5.78 8.55
N HIS A 43 2.20 -5.05 7.52
CA HIS A 43 1.61 -3.73 7.70
C HIS A 43 0.08 -3.78 7.74
N VAL A 44 -0.54 -3.47 8.87
CA VAL A 44 -2.01 -3.42 9.03
C VAL A 44 -2.47 -1.95 9.05
N PRO A 45 -3.09 -1.44 7.97
CA PRO A 45 -3.31 0.01 7.83
C PRO A 45 -4.65 0.51 8.39
N PHE A 46 -5.45 -0.31 9.06
CA PHE A 46 -6.82 0.06 9.44
C PHE A 46 -6.92 0.63 10.85
N CYS A 47 -7.51 1.82 10.99
CA CYS A 47 -7.70 2.49 12.29
C CYS A 47 -9.17 2.82 12.54
N THR A 48 -9.68 2.54 13.75
CA THR A 48 -11.05 2.96 14.15
C THR A 48 -11.19 4.48 14.24
N ARG A 49 -10.10 5.17 14.59
CA ARG A 49 -9.98 6.63 14.58
C ARG A 49 -8.61 7.02 14.02
N LEU A 50 -8.59 7.99 13.12
CA LEU A 50 -7.34 8.51 12.57
C LEU A 50 -6.69 9.48 13.56
N CYS A 51 -5.45 9.19 13.94
CA CYS A 51 -4.62 10.12 14.71
C CYS A 51 -4.05 11.20 13.77
N PRO A 52 -4.07 12.50 14.15
CA PRO A 52 -3.51 13.58 13.35
C PRO A 52 -1.98 13.48 13.23
N TYR A 53 -1.31 12.87 14.20
CA TYR A 53 0.16 12.78 14.25
C TYR A 53 0.75 11.52 13.64
N CYS A 54 -0.09 10.58 13.19
CA CYS A 54 0.44 9.36 12.58
C CYS A 54 1.02 9.70 11.19
N SER A 55 2.24 9.26 10.92
CA SER A 55 2.92 9.44 9.62
C SER A 55 2.84 8.18 8.75
N PHE A 56 2.36 7.07 9.31
CA PHE A 56 2.20 5.82 8.59
C PHE A 56 1.02 5.86 7.64
N ASN A 57 1.12 5.06 6.56
CA ASN A 57 0.02 4.80 5.66
C ASN A 57 -1.13 4.15 6.45
N ARG A 58 -2.31 4.77 6.42
CA ARG A 58 -3.46 4.36 7.23
C ARG A 58 -4.78 4.74 6.57
N PHE A 59 -5.80 3.97 6.87
CA PHE A 59 -7.15 4.14 6.38
C PHE A 59 -8.16 4.00 7.52
N PRO A 60 -9.29 4.73 7.49
CA PRO A 60 -10.41 4.44 8.37
C PRO A 60 -10.83 2.98 8.27
N PHE A 61 -11.10 2.35 9.41
CA PHE A 61 -11.54 0.97 9.45
C PHE A 61 -12.90 0.83 8.75
N GLN A 62 -12.93 -0.07 7.76
CA GLN A 62 -14.14 -0.56 7.12
C GLN A 62 -14.07 -2.09 7.13
N ALA A 63 -15.07 -2.74 7.72
CA ALA A 63 -15.03 -4.16 8.01
C ALA A 63 -14.81 -5.02 6.75
N ASP A 64 -15.49 -4.70 5.65
CA ASP A 64 -15.39 -5.46 4.41
C ASP A 64 -14.02 -5.34 3.75
N LEU A 65 -13.46 -4.12 3.72
CA LEU A 65 -12.10 -3.88 3.23
C LEU A 65 -11.05 -4.59 4.07
N ALA A 66 -11.17 -4.53 5.39
CA ALA A 66 -10.24 -5.20 6.30
C ALA A 66 -10.28 -6.72 6.14
N ARG A 67 -11.48 -7.31 6.06
CA ARG A 67 -11.65 -8.76 5.80
C ARG A 67 -11.06 -9.16 4.44
N GLY A 68 -11.29 -8.35 3.41
CA GLY A 68 -10.70 -8.56 2.08
C GLY A 68 -9.17 -8.53 2.11
N TYR A 69 -8.59 -7.56 2.81
CA TYR A 69 -7.14 -7.44 3.00
C TYR A 69 -6.54 -8.69 3.67
N PHE A 70 -7.09 -9.12 4.81
CA PHE A 70 -6.56 -10.28 5.53
C PHE A 70 -6.74 -11.60 4.76
N ARG A 71 -7.78 -11.72 3.93
CA ARG A 71 -7.96 -12.88 3.04
C ARG A 71 -6.82 -12.97 2.04
N ARG A 72 -6.54 -11.86 1.34
CA ARG A 72 -5.42 -11.80 0.39
C ARG A 72 -4.07 -11.98 1.07
N LEU A 73 -3.89 -11.44 2.28
CA LEU A 73 -2.64 -11.60 3.03
C LEU A 73 -2.31 -13.08 3.30
N ARG A 74 -3.32 -13.92 3.54
CA ARG A 74 -3.14 -15.37 3.71
C ARG A 74 -2.88 -16.13 2.41
N GLU A 75 -3.31 -15.59 1.27
CA GLU A 75 -3.02 -16.16 -0.06
C GLU A 75 -1.56 -15.88 -0.48
N VAL A 76 -0.89 -14.91 0.15
CA VAL A 76 0.53 -14.64 -0.11
C VAL A 76 1.36 -15.81 0.44
N ARG A 77 1.83 -16.66 -0.47
CA ARG A 77 2.77 -17.74 -0.17
C ARG A 77 4.19 -17.16 -0.11
N LEU A 78 4.83 -17.26 1.05
CA LEU A 78 6.25 -16.96 1.22
C LEU A 78 7.02 -18.23 0.85
N GLU A 79 7.29 -18.41 -0.45
CA GLU A 79 8.19 -19.46 -0.95
C GLU A 79 9.63 -18.95 -1.01
#